data_AF-A0A813KH47-F1
#
_entry.id   AF-A0A813KH47-F1
#
_cell.length_a   1.000
_cell.length_b   1.000
_cell.length_c   1.000
_cell.angle_alpha   90.00
_cell.angle_beta   90.00
_cell.angle_gamma   90.00
#
_symmetry.space_group_name_H-M   'P 1'
#
loop_
_entity.id
_entity.type
_entity.pdbx_description
1 polymer ?
#
loop_
_entity_poly.entity_id
_entity_poly.type
_entity_poly.pdbx_seq_one_letter_code
_entity_poly.pdbx_strand_id
1 'polypeptide(L)'
;MRQPLPSVYPQEAPMCHESYPAPLETSLDCRAAAAGMDSQRLYSELFTGLYDAAHTAFGSGNTASVALLSDGMGFEVWLQGGAALELLRGREEDLLSALERHLWPTLGREYLGAVRRVQGPQDAYGYPATPGFRLAVWRAIEDDHSDERCWDFIKCGTCGRGDACRWMHTLPETFQIDIKVSASAPEAAFQPFAGMPRYG
;
A
#
# COMPACT_ATOMS: atom_id res chain seq x y z
N MET A 1 37.72 26.09 32.58
CA MET A 1 36.80 26.59 31.53
C MET A 1 36.62 25.46 30.53
N ARG A 2 35.44 24.82 30.49
CA ARG A 2 35.14 23.72 29.54
C ARG A 2 34.42 24.33 28.34
N GLN A 3 34.92 24.09 27.14
CA GLN A 3 34.26 24.49 25.89
C GLN A 3 33.02 23.59 25.65
N PRO A 4 31.89 24.14 25.19
CA PRO A 4 30.74 23.35 24.79
C PRO A 4 31.01 22.62 23.46
N LEU A 5 30.59 21.36 23.38
CA LEU A 5 30.66 20.54 22.16
C LEU A 5 29.66 21.04 21.11
N PRO A 6 29.98 20.94 19.81
CA PRO A 6 29.05 21.30 18.74
C PRO A 6 27.88 20.33 18.69
N SER A 7 26.68 20.90 18.66
CA SER A 7 25.41 20.17 18.51
C SER A 7 25.29 19.65 17.08
N VAL A 8 25.50 18.35 16.90
CA VAL A 8 25.22 17.65 15.64
C VAL A 8 23.75 17.22 15.68
N TYR A 9 22.85 18.09 15.23
CA TYR A 9 21.50 17.65 14.85
C TYR A 9 21.58 17.06 13.44
N PRO A 10 21.02 15.86 13.19
CA PRO A 10 20.83 15.38 11.83
C PRO A 10 19.86 16.34 11.12
N GLN A 11 20.28 16.88 9.98
CA GLN A 11 19.40 17.62 9.09
C GLN A 11 18.27 16.68 8.65
N GLU A 12 17.04 17.04 8.99
CA GLU A 12 15.83 16.39 8.50
C GLU A 12 15.89 16.39 6.97
N ALA A 13 15.83 15.20 6.36
CA ALA A 13 15.81 15.07 4.92
C ALA A 13 14.59 15.85 4.38
N PRO A 14 14.73 16.63 3.29
CA PRO A 14 13.62 17.36 2.71
C PRO A 14 12.53 16.36 2.33
N MET A 15 11.41 16.39 3.04
CA MET A 15 10.22 15.65 2.66
C MET A 15 9.78 16.23 1.31
N CYS A 16 9.87 15.43 0.24
CA CYS A 16 9.26 15.77 -1.03
C CYS A 16 7.79 16.12 -0.73
N HIS A 17 7.41 17.37 -0.98
CA HIS A 17 6.02 17.80 -0.83
C HIS A 17 5.12 16.80 -1.59
N GLU A 18 4.01 16.41 -0.97
CA GLU A 18 2.96 15.46 -1.40
C GLU A 18 2.32 15.70 -2.78
N SER A 19 2.93 16.54 -3.60
CA SER A 19 2.64 16.69 -5.01
C SER A 19 3.35 15.59 -5.80
N TYR A 20 2.97 14.33 -5.57
CA TYR A 20 3.16 13.34 -6.63
C TYR A 20 2.49 13.93 -7.88
N PRO A 21 3.16 13.94 -9.05
CA PRO A 21 2.47 14.28 -10.27
C PRO A 21 1.25 13.36 -10.31
N ALA A 22 0.06 13.96 -10.51
CA ALA A 22 -1.18 13.20 -10.68
C ALA A 22 -0.82 12.02 -11.60
N PRO A 23 -1.07 10.77 -11.16
CA PRO A 23 -0.64 9.61 -11.93
C PRO A 23 -1.12 9.86 -13.35
N LEU A 24 -0.17 10.06 -14.27
CA LEU A 24 -0.47 10.16 -15.70
C LEU A 24 -1.44 9.03 -15.92
N GLU A 25 -2.70 9.34 -16.27
CA GLU A 25 -3.76 8.35 -16.32
C GLU A 25 -3.25 7.20 -17.18
N THR A 26 -2.73 6.17 -16.52
CA THR A 26 -2.02 5.10 -17.18
C THR A 26 -3.13 4.40 -17.92
N SER A 27 -3.09 4.54 -19.24
CA SER A 27 -4.01 3.92 -20.16
C SER A 27 -4.34 2.51 -19.65
N LEU A 28 -5.62 2.14 -19.68
CA LEU A 28 -6.10 0.79 -19.37
C LEU A 28 -5.28 -0.31 -20.10
N ASP A 29 -4.51 0.06 -21.12
CA ASP A 29 -3.64 -0.79 -21.92
C ASP A 29 -2.40 -1.34 -21.18
N CYS A 30 -1.96 -0.77 -20.04
CA CYS A 30 -0.90 -1.38 -19.23
C CYS A 30 -1.28 -2.76 -18.66
N ARG A 31 -2.58 -3.11 -18.68
CA ARG A 31 -3.11 -4.42 -18.26
C ARG A 31 -2.65 -5.57 -19.15
N ALA A 32 -2.30 -5.30 -20.41
CA ALA A 32 -1.87 -6.34 -21.36
C ALA A 32 -0.35 -6.60 -21.32
N ALA A 33 0.47 -5.64 -20.87
CA ALA A 33 1.93 -5.80 -20.81
C ALA A 33 2.38 -6.79 -19.72
N ALA A 34 1.58 -6.98 -18.67
CA ALA A 34 1.80 -8.05 -17.68
C ALA A 34 1.66 -9.47 -18.26
N ALA A 35 1.17 -9.62 -19.49
CA ALA A 35 0.95 -10.93 -20.13
C ALA A 35 2.24 -11.70 -20.46
N GLY A 36 3.41 -11.06 -20.37
CA GLY A 36 4.72 -11.72 -20.53
C GLY A 36 5.47 -12.00 -19.23
N MET A 37 5.08 -11.36 -18.13
CA MET A 37 5.68 -11.58 -16.81
C MET A 37 4.94 -12.68 -16.06
N ASP A 38 5.68 -13.46 -15.28
CA ASP A 38 5.11 -14.46 -14.38
C ASP A 38 4.37 -13.75 -13.23
N SER A 39 3.14 -13.33 -13.50
CA SER A 39 2.26 -12.65 -12.55
C SER A 39 2.15 -13.44 -11.25
N GLN A 40 2.23 -14.77 -11.31
CA GLN A 40 2.20 -15.64 -10.14
C GLN A 40 3.39 -15.38 -9.22
N ARG A 41 4.60 -15.19 -9.78
CA ARG A 41 5.79 -14.85 -8.99
C ARG A 41 5.66 -13.49 -8.33
N LEU A 42 5.16 -12.48 -9.05
CA LEU A 42 4.95 -11.13 -8.52
C LEU A 42 3.98 -11.13 -7.34
N TYR A 43 2.83 -11.77 -7.53
CA TYR A 43 1.83 -11.86 -6.48
C TYR A 43 2.39 -12.66 -5.29
N SER A 44 3.19 -13.69 -5.50
CA SER A 44 3.83 -14.45 -4.42
C SER A 44 4.82 -13.61 -3.61
N GLU A 45 5.67 -12.82 -4.27
CA GLU A 45 6.67 -11.96 -3.61
C GLU A 45 5.96 -10.86 -2.80
N LEU A 46 5.01 -10.16 -3.42
CA LEU A 46 4.25 -9.12 -2.73
C LEU A 46 3.39 -9.68 -1.60
N PHE A 47 2.74 -10.82 -1.80
CA PHE A 47 1.91 -11.46 -0.77
C PHE A 47 2.74 -11.76 0.47
N THR A 48 3.95 -12.29 0.30
CA THR A 48 4.85 -12.61 1.42
C THR A 48 5.25 -11.33 2.18
N GLY A 49 5.73 -10.32 1.47
CA GLY A 49 6.13 -9.04 2.07
C GLY A 49 4.96 -8.30 2.75
N LEU A 50 3.76 -8.39 2.17
CA LEU A 50 2.54 -7.79 2.72
C LEU A 50 2.05 -8.54 3.96
N TYR A 51 2.11 -9.88 3.95
CA TYR A 51 1.73 -10.70 5.09
C TYR A 51 2.62 -10.39 6.30
N ASP A 52 3.94 -10.39 6.12
CA ASP A 52 4.90 -10.08 7.18
C ASP A 52 4.74 -8.65 7.72
N ALA A 53 4.52 -7.69 6.81
CA ALA A 53 4.25 -6.30 7.17
C ALA A 53 2.97 -6.14 7.98
N ALA A 54 1.89 -6.83 7.59
CA ALA A 54 0.60 -6.79 8.30
C ALA A 54 0.70 -7.38 9.71
N HIS A 55 1.37 -8.52 9.87
CA HIS A 55 1.61 -9.12 11.19
C HIS A 55 2.46 -8.25 12.09
N THR A 56 3.47 -7.59 11.52
CA THR A 56 4.33 -6.67 12.28
C THR A 56 3.56 -5.41 12.68
N ALA A 57 2.76 -4.85 11.77
CA ALA A 57 2.02 -3.61 11.99
C ALA A 57 0.86 -3.77 12.99
N PHE A 58 0.15 -4.90 12.95
CA PHE A 58 -1.10 -5.10 13.71
C PHE A 58 -0.96 -6.08 14.87
N GLY A 59 0.26 -6.60 15.09
CA GLY A 59 0.63 -7.46 16.21
C GLY A 59 0.52 -8.94 15.91
N SER A 60 1.22 -9.77 16.69
CA SER A 60 1.24 -11.23 16.57
C SER A 60 -0.09 -11.87 17.01
N GLY A 61 -0.51 -12.92 16.31
CA GLY A 61 -1.81 -13.58 16.49
C GLY A 61 -2.60 -13.46 15.19
N ASN A 62 -3.72 -14.16 15.02
CA ASN A 62 -4.54 -14.08 13.80
C ASN A 62 -5.26 -12.72 13.64
N THR A 63 -4.62 -11.61 14.02
CA THR A 63 -5.08 -10.23 13.95
C THR A 63 -5.14 -9.71 12.52
N ALA A 64 -4.37 -10.30 11.60
CA ALA A 64 -4.37 -9.94 10.20
C ALA A 64 -4.29 -11.20 9.32
N SER A 65 -5.11 -11.24 8.28
CA SER A 65 -4.96 -12.17 7.16
C SER A 65 -4.94 -11.41 5.84
N VAL A 66 -4.26 -11.97 4.83
CA VAL A 66 -4.14 -11.34 3.52
C VAL A 66 -4.80 -12.26 2.50
N ALA A 67 -5.63 -11.68 1.64
CA ALA A 67 -6.30 -12.38 0.54
C ALA A 67 -6.15 -11.57 -0.76
N LEU A 68 -6.36 -12.20 -1.91
CA LEU A 68 -6.48 -11.49 -3.18
C LEU A 68 -7.87 -10.82 -3.26
N LEU A 69 -7.92 -9.62 -3.83
CA LEU A 69 -9.20 -8.98 -4.16
C LEU A 69 -9.92 -9.78 -5.25
N SER A 70 -11.26 -9.67 -5.28
CA SER A 70 -12.10 -10.39 -6.23
C SER A 70 -11.88 -10.00 -7.68
N ASP A 71 -11.33 -8.82 -7.93
CA ASP A 71 -10.95 -8.34 -9.26
C ASP A 71 -9.58 -8.87 -9.71
N GLY A 72 -8.82 -9.52 -8.82
CA GLY A 72 -7.47 -10.02 -9.08
C GLY A 72 -6.42 -8.93 -9.24
N MET A 73 -6.74 -7.65 -8.94
CA MET A 73 -5.87 -6.49 -9.17
C MET A 73 -5.23 -5.96 -7.89
N GLY A 74 -5.25 -6.74 -6.81
CA GLY A 74 -4.72 -6.32 -5.53
C GLY A 74 -4.98 -7.29 -4.39
N PHE A 75 -4.76 -6.79 -3.18
CA PHE A 75 -4.85 -7.54 -1.94
C PHE A 75 -5.84 -6.90 -0.97
N GLU A 76 -6.45 -7.73 -0.16
CA GLU A 76 -7.29 -7.33 0.97
C GLU A 76 -6.68 -7.86 2.26
N VAL A 77 -6.35 -6.95 3.17
CA VAL A 77 -5.88 -7.25 4.52
C VAL A 77 -7.08 -7.22 5.45
N TRP A 78 -7.45 -8.39 5.94
CA TRP A 78 -8.55 -8.57 6.88
C TRP A 78 -8.03 -8.48 8.31
N LEU A 79 -8.46 -7.45 9.03
CA LEU A 79 -8.12 -7.22 10.42
C LEU A 79 -9.11 -7.88 11.36
N GLN A 80 -8.63 -8.44 12.46
CA GLN A 80 -9.42 -9.03 13.54
C GLN A 80 -9.10 -8.36 14.89
N GLY A 81 -9.97 -8.57 15.88
CA GLY A 81 -9.74 -8.13 17.27
C GLY A 81 -9.59 -6.61 17.42
N GLY A 82 -8.55 -6.18 18.14
CA GLY A 82 -8.30 -4.76 18.43
C GLY A 82 -8.07 -3.91 17.17
N ALA A 83 -7.31 -4.42 16.19
CA ALA A 83 -7.06 -3.71 14.94
C ALA A 83 -8.34 -3.51 14.12
N ALA A 84 -9.23 -4.50 14.11
CA ALA A 84 -10.55 -4.36 13.48
C ALA A 84 -11.41 -3.29 14.16
N LEU A 85 -11.35 -3.20 15.49
CA LEU A 85 -12.09 -2.19 16.24
C LEU A 85 -11.57 -0.77 15.95
N GLU A 86 -10.25 -0.60 15.79
CA GLU A 86 -9.66 0.68 15.40
C GLU A 86 -10.10 1.10 13.99
N LEU A 87 -10.20 0.15 13.04
CA LEU A 87 -10.76 0.42 11.72
C LEU A 87 -12.20 0.91 11.82
N LEU A 88 -13.04 0.22 12.61
CA LEU A 88 -14.44 0.62 12.85
C LEU A 88 -14.59 1.97 13.57
N ARG A 89 -13.53 2.48 14.21
CA ARG A 89 -13.49 3.80 14.86
C ARG A 89 -13.11 4.93 13.89
N GLY A 90 -12.91 4.64 12.60
CA GLY A 90 -12.49 5.65 11.63
C GLY A 90 -10.99 5.97 11.71
N ARG A 91 -10.16 5.02 12.18
CA ARG A 91 -8.69 5.17 12.26
C ARG A 91 -7.99 4.47 11.10
N GLU A 92 -8.62 4.44 9.93
CA GLU A 92 -8.08 3.75 8.76
C GLU A 92 -6.76 4.35 8.29
N GLU A 93 -6.60 5.68 8.40
CA GLU A 93 -5.37 6.36 8.01
C GLU A 93 -4.17 5.97 8.88
N ASP A 94 -4.37 5.86 10.19
CA ASP A 94 -3.34 5.40 11.14
C ASP A 94 -2.92 3.95 10.81
N LEU A 95 -3.90 3.10 10.49
CA LEU A 95 -3.66 1.69 10.14
C LEU A 95 -2.93 1.54 8.82
N LEU A 96 -3.30 2.31 7.78
CA LEU A 96 -2.57 2.35 6.52
C LEU A 96 -1.15 2.91 6.70
N SER A 97 -0.98 3.92 7.54
CA SER A 97 0.34 4.47 7.89
C SER A 97 1.24 3.44 8.55
N ALA A 98 0.69 2.64 9.47
CA ALA A 98 1.41 1.57 10.13
C ALA A 98 1.80 0.47 9.13
N LEU A 99 0.85 0.04 8.29
CA LEU A 99 1.10 -0.97 7.27
C LEU A 99 2.20 -0.52 6.30
N GLU A 100 2.08 0.69 5.76
CA GLU A 100 3.05 1.27 4.81
C GLU A 100 4.47 1.31 5.41
N ARG A 101 4.62 1.74 6.66
CA ARG A 101 5.91 1.80 7.37
C ARG A 101 6.60 0.43 7.45
N HIS A 102 5.82 -0.64 7.62
CA HIS A 102 6.34 -2.00 7.71
C HIS A 102 6.44 -2.71 6.36
N LEU A 103 5.65 -2.29 5.38
CA LEU A 103 5.68 -2.81 4.02
C LEU A 103 6.93 -2.32 3.28
N TRP A 104 7.31 -1.05 3.41
CA TRP A 104 8.42 -0.53 2.62
C TRP A 104 9.76 -1.25 2.78
N PRO A 105 10.18 -1.65 3.99
CA PRO A 105 11.40 -2.42 4.16
C PRO A 105 11.35 -3.85 3.60
N THR A 106 10.15 -4.41 3.39
CA THR A 106 9.97 -5.77 2.85
C THR A 106 9.86 -5.78 1.33
N LEU A 107 9.47 -4.66 0.74
CA LEU A 107 9.42 -4.47 -0.71
C LEU A 107 10.81 -4.26 -1.29
N GLY A 108 11.08 -4.89 -2.44
CA GLY A 108 12.32 -4.69 -3.17
C GLY A 108 12.39 -3.33 -3.87
N ARG A 109 13.48 -3.11 -4.61
CA ARG A 109 13.74 -1.84 -5.31
C ARG A 109 12.80 -1.59 -6.48
N GLU A 110 12.13 -2.63 -6.95
CA GLU A 110 11.17 -2.60 -8.05
C GLU A 110 9.88 -1.82 -7.72
N TYR A 111 9.64 -1.52 -6.44
CA TYR A 111 8.52 -0.70 -6.00
C TYR A 111 8.94 0.76 -5.85
N LEU A 112 8.17 1.64 -6.49
CA LEU A 112 8.56 3.05 -6.66
C LEU A 112 7.94 3.97 -5.62
N GLY A 113 6.77 3.61 -5.11
CA GLY A 113 6.04 4.40 -4.13
C GLY A 113 4.66 3.83 -3.84
N ALA A 114 3.99 4.45 -2.88
CA ALA A 114 2.63 4.14 -2.50
C ALA A 114 1.90 5.44 -2.16
N VAL A 115 0.65 5.53 -2.58
CA VAL A 115 -0.23 6.66 -2.25
C VAL A 115 -1.49 6.09 -1.66
N ARG A 116 -1.95 6.74 -0.60
CA ARG A 116 -3.21 6.44 0.04
C ARG A 116 -4.32 7.05 -0.79
N ARG A 117 -5.30 6.23 -1.16
CA ARG A 117 -6.48 6.66 -1.90
C ARG A 117 -7.71 6.42 -1.08
N VAL A 118 -8.62 7.39 -1.13
CA VAL A 118 -9.98 7.23 -0.64
C VAL A 118 -10.82 6.81 -1.83
N GLN A 119 -11.15 5.52 -1.92
CA GLN A 119 -12.01 4.97 -2.97
C GLN A 119 -13.33 4.54 -2.34
N GLY A 120 -14.31 5.44 -2.36
CA GLY A 120 -15.70 5.09 -2.04
C GLY A 120 -16.41 4.55 -3.29
N PRO A 121 -17.15 3.43 -3.22
CA PRO A 121 -18.18 3.16 -4.21
C PRO A 121 -19.08 4.39 -4.33
N GLN A 122 -19.18 4.97 -5.51
CA GLN A 122 -20.20 5.97 -5.76
C GLN A 122 -21.54 5.23 -5.75
N ASP A 123 -22.44 5.62 -4.86
CA ASP A 123 -23.82 5.17 -4.93
C ASP A 123 -24.47 5.66 -6.23
N ALA A 124 -25.71 5.26 -6.49
CA ALA A 124 -26.45 5.69 -7.68
C ALA A 124 -26.61 7.22 -7.80
N TYR A 125 -26.28 7.97 -6.74
CA TYR A 125 -26.37 9.42 -6.62
C TYR A 125 -24.98 10.10 -6.58
N GLY A 126 -23.89 9.34 -6.74
CA GLY A 126 -22.53 9.88 -6.68
C GLY A 126 -22.01 10.16 -5.26
N TYR A 127 -22.75 9.82 -4.21
CA TYR A 127 -22.22 9.87 -2.85
C TYR A 127 -21.33 8.67 -2.60
N PRO A 128 -20.19 8.85 -1.90
CA PRO A 128 -19.37 7.72 -1.51
C PRO A 128 -20.16 6.87 -0.51
N ALA A 129 -20.71 5.74 -0.96
CA ALA A 129 -21.01 4.64 -0.07
C ALA A 129 -19.68 4.31 0.64
N THR A 130 -19.70 4.42 1.97
CA THR A 130 -18.57 4.33 2.91
C THR A 130 -17.15 4.38 2.28
N PRO A 131 -16.40 5.49 2.42
CA PRO A 131 -15.09 5.63 1.79
C PRO A 131 -14.18 4.45 2.14
N GLY A 132 -13.78 3.68 1.12
CA GLY A 132 -12.80 2.60 1.29
C GLY A 132 -11.40 3.18 1.21
N PHE A 133 -10.65 3.12 2.29
CA PHE A 133 -9.24 3.52 2.28
C PHE A 133 -8.40 2.41 1.64
N ARG A 134 -7.57 2.78 0.67
CA ARG A 134 -6.67 1.87 -0.06
C ARG A 134 -5.26 2.44 -0.08
N LEU A 135 -4.28 1.55 -0.06
CA LEU A 135 -2.89 1.86 -0.38
C LEU A 135 -2.61 1.37 -1.80
N ALA A 136 -2.43 2.29 -2.74
CA ALA A 136 -2.04 1.97 -4.10
C ALA A 136 -0.50 1.93 -4.14
N VAL A 137 0.08 0.80 -4.57
CA VAL A 137 1.53 0.61 -4.69
C VAL A 137 1.89 0.51 -6.17
N TRP A 138 2.93 1.23 -6.61
CA TRP A 138 3.46 1.11 -7.99
C TRP A 138 4.70 0.25 -8.03
N ARG A 139 4.70 -0.69 -8.96
CA ARG A 139 5.87 -1.49 -9.32
C ARG A 139 6.24 -1.22 -10.77
N ALA A 140 7.54 -1.15 -11.06
CA ALA A 140 8.04 -1.11 -12.43
C ALA A 140 7.74 -2.44 -13.17
N ILE A 141 7.37 -2.36 -14.45
CA ILE A 141 7.14 -3.53 -15.32
C ILE A 141 8.47 -4.12 -15.77
N GLU A 142 9.45 -3.28 -16.11
CA GLU A 142 10.73 -3.74 -16.61
C GLU A 142 11.72 -3.98 -15.47
N ASP A 143 12.44 -5.11 -15.52
CA ASP A 143 13.65 -5.41 -14.74
C ASP A 143 14.87 -4.62 -15.24
N ASP A 144 14.63 -3.55 -16.00
CA ASP A 144 15.66 -2.65 -16.47
C ASP A 144 16.14 -1.80 -15.30
N HIS A 145 16.89 -2.44 -14.41
CA HIS A 145 17.80 -1.87 -13.44
C HIS A 145 18.95 -1.15 -14.15
N SER A 146 18.67 -0.46 -15.25
CA SER A 146 19.61 0.51 -15.78
C SER A 146 19.81 1.54 -14.66
N ASP A 147 20.96 1.44 -13.99
CA ASP A 147 21.46 2.36 -12.94
C ASP A 147 21.54 3.83 -13.42
N GLU A 148 21.09 4.06 -14.65
CA GLU A 148 21.00 5.31 -15.36
C GLU A 148 19.72 6.10 -15.00
N ARG A 149 18.72 5.55 -14.31
CA ARG A 149 17.47 6.27 -13.99
C ARG A 149 17.56 7.13 -12.72
N CYS A 150 16.95 8.31 -12.73
CA CYS A 150 16.96 9.22 -11.58
C CYS A 150 15.85 8.88 -10.58
N TRP A 151 16.21 8.33 -9.42
CA TRP A 151 15.27 7.99 -8.35
C TRP A 151 14.53 9.20 -7.76
N ASP A 152 15.20 10.36 -7.65
CA ASP A 152 14.54 11.58 -7.16
C ASP A 152 13.41 12.01 -8.10
N PHE A 153 13.66 11.95 -9.41
CA PHE A 153 12.66 12.24 -10.43
C PHE A 153 11.53 11.23 -10.44
N ILE A 154 11.84 9.93 -10.35
CA ILE A 154 10.81 8.87 -10.33
C ILE A 154 9.91 8.99 -9.11
N LYS A 155 10.50 9.22 -7.93
CA LYS A 155 9.74 9.29 -6.68
C LYS A 155 8.99 10.60 -6.51
N CYS A 156 9.60 11.73 -6.83
CA CYS A 156 9.04 13.05 -6.52
C CYS A 156 8.49 13.77 -7.77
N GLY A 157 8.53 13.13 -8.94
CA GLY A 157 8.17 13.73 -10.24
C GLY A 157 9.10 14.85 -10.70
N THR A 158 10.07 15.24 -9.87
CA THR A 158 10.97 16.36 -10.09
C THR A 158 12.34 16.00 -9.51
N CYS A 159 13.42 16.41 -10.18
CA CYS A 159 14.77 16.27 -9.65
C CYS A 159 15.34 17.66 -9.35
N GLY A 160 15.88 17.86 -8.15
CA GLY A 160 16.52 19.13 -7.77
C GLY A 160 17.74 19.51 -8.64
N ARG A 161 18.31 18.56 -9.39
CA ARG A 161 19.36 18.83 -10.38
C ARG A 161 18.83 19.36 -11.71
N GLY A 162 17.52 19.24 -11.97
CA GLY A 162 16.93 19.57 -13.27
C GLY A 162 17.64 18.86 -14.43
N ASP A 163 17.81 19.57 -15.54
CA ASP A 163 18.43 19.03 -16.76
C ASP A 163 19.94 18.72 -16.61
N ALA A 164 20.57 19.16 -15.52
CA ALA A 164 21.96 18.82 -15.20
C ALA A 164 22.08 17.45 -14.50
N CYS A 165 20.98 16.74 -14.28
CA CYS A 165 21.01 15.41 -13.72
C CYS A 165 21.72 14.44 -14.68
N ARG A 166 22.74 13.72 -14.18
CA ARG A 166 23.43 12.69 -14.97
C ARG A 166 22.57 11.44 -15.25
N TRP A 167 21.45 11.32 -14.54
CA TRP A 167 20.55 10.18 -14.63
C TRP A 167 19.31 10.58 -15.42
N MET A 168 18.79 9.65 -16.22
CA MET A 168 17.63 9.80 -17.07
C MET A 168 16.37 10.13 -16.26
N HIS A 169 15.67 11.16 -16.71
CA HIS A 169 14.35 11.58 -16.20
C HIS A 169 13.23 10.93 -17.02
N THR A 170 13.25 9.61 -17.08
CA THR A 170 12.22 8.82 -17.75
C THR A 170 11.43 8.05 -16.70
N LEU A 171 10.11 8.18 -16.71
CA LEU A 171 9.26 7.39 -15.83
C LEU A 171 9.22 5.94 -16.36
N PRO A 172 9.50 4.94 -15.51
CA PRO A 172 9.30 3.54 -15.90
C PRO A 172 7.83 3.30 -16.24
N GLU A 173 7.58 2.32 -17.12
CA GLU A 173 6.24 1.74 -17.15
C GLU A 173 5.96 1.08 -15.81
N THR A 174 4.81 1.41 -15.22
CA THR A 174 4.40 0.89 -13.93
C THR A 174 3.05 0.24 -14.00
N PHE A 175 2.80 -0.71 -13.10
CA PHE A 175 1.46 -1.14 -12.80
C PHE A 175 1.13 -0.85 -11.34
N GLN A 176 -0.15 -0.58 -11.10
CA GLN A 176 -0.68 -0.27 -9.78
C GLN A 176 -1.26 -1.54 -9.15
N ILE A 177 -0.97 -1.74 -7.87
CA ILE A 177 -1.53 -2.81 -7.06
C ILE A 177 -2.28 -2.17 -5.90
N ASP A 178 -3.55 -2.50 -5.75
CA ASP A 178 -4.38 -1.95 -4.67
C ASP A 178 -4.28 -2.83 -3.43
N ILE A 179 -4.07 -2.21 -2.27
CA ILE A 179 -4.13 -2.89 -0.98
C ILE A 179 -5.28 -2.26 -0.18
N LYS A 180 -6.32 -3.05 0.07
CA LYS A 180 -7.48 -2.65 0.86
C LYS A 180 -7.32 -3.19 2.28
N VAL A 181 -7.74 -2.42 3.28
CA VAL A 181 -7.85 -2.91 4.66
C VAL A 181 -9.33 -3.02 5.02
N SER A 182 -9.73 -4.19 5.52
CA SER A 182 -11.10 -4.49 5.90
C SER A 182 -11.14 -5.07 7.30
N ALA A 183 -12.15 -4.73 8.08
CA ALA A 183 -12.42 -5.45 9.32
C ALA A 183 -13.08 -6.78 8.95
N SER A 184 -12.53 -7.90 9.43
CA SER A 184 -13.30 -9.14 9.44
C SER A 184 -14.57 -8.85 10.22
N ALA A 185 -15.74 -9.10 9.63
CA ALA A 185 -16.96 -9.11 10.41
C ALA A 185 -16.72 -10.04 11.60
N PRO A 186 -17.06 -9.65 12.85
CA PRO A 186 -16.99 -10.59 13.94
C PRO A 186 -17.86 -11.78 13.53
N GLU A 187 -17.25 -12.96 13.43
CA GLU A 187 -17.88 -14.22 13.05
C GLU A 187 -19.08 -14.59 13.96
N ALA A 188 -19.36 -13.75 14.97
CA ALA A 188 -20.46 -13.80 15.92
C ALA A 188 -21.86 -13.46 15.36
N ALA A 189 -22.06 -13.18 14.07
CA ALA A 189 -23.41 -13.14 13.48
C ALA A 189 -23.85 -14.48 12.86
N PHE A 190 -22.96 -15.46 12.75
CA PHE A 190 -23.30 -16.83 12.33
C PHE A 190 -23.46 -17.74 13.55
N GLN A 191 -24.45 -17.44 14.39
CA GLN A 191 -25.06 -18.51 15.19
C GLN A 191 -26.29 -19.01 14.45
N PRO A 192 -26.26 -20.19 13.79
CA PRO A 192 -27.47 -20.98 13.76
C PRO A 192 -27.75 -21.34 15.23
N PHE A 193 -28.71 -20.64 15.84
CA PHE A 193 -29.42 -21.14 17.03
C PHE A 193 -30.21 -22.41 16.65
N ALA A 194 -29.54 -23.41 16.11
CA ALA A 194 -30.06 -24.74 15.84
C ALA A 194 -29.67 -25.63 17.01
N GLY A 195 -30.27 -25.41 18.18
CA GLY A 195 -29.87 -26.17 19.35
C GLY A 195 -30.57 -25.91 20.68
N MET A 196 -31.75 -25.30 20.72
CA MET A 196 -32.56 -25.39 21.95
C MET A 196 -33.39 -26.68 21.92
N PRO A 197 -33.18 -27.62 22.87
CA PRO A 197 -34.07 -28.76 23.01
C PRO A 197 -35.45 -28.27 23.46
N ARG A 198 -36.50 -28.69 22.74
CA ARG A 198 -37.87 -28.58 23.23
C ARG A 198 -38.03 -29.57 24.37
N TYR A 199 -38.09 -29.07 25.59
CA TYR A 199 -38.66 -29.82 26.71
C TYR A 199 -40.17 -29.93 26.46
N GLY A 200 -40.61 -31.15 26.16
CA GLY A 200 -42.00 -31.56 26.06
C GLY A 200 -42.11 -32.99 26.57
#